data_AF-A0A7C0ZGX9-F1
#
_entry.id   AF-A0A7C0ZGX9-F1
#
_cell.length_a   1.000
_cell.length_b   1.000
_cell.length_c   1.000
_cell.angle_alpha   90.00
_cell.angle_beta   90.00
_cell.angle_gamma   90.00
#
_symmetry.space_group_name_H-M   'P 1'
#
loop_
_entity.id
_entity.type
_entity.pdbx_description
1 polymer ?
#
loop_
_entity_poly.entity_id
_entity_poly.type
_entity_poly.pdbx_seq_one_letter_code
_entity_poly.pdbx_strand_id
1 'polypeptide(L)'
;MAKLYRQHHPEHTVFYRVFFYYFERFLREYEARFEKEYVFLRRVIQEVVERYLNCGNPMCGFARIRCPDCGEERLLMFSCKTRGFCHAKRREE
;
A
#
# COMPACT_ATOMS: atom_id res chain seq x y z
N MET A 1 -8.17 -26.88 4.69
CA MET A 1 -8.99 -26.11 3.72
C MET A 1 -8.13 -24.98 3.16
N ALA A 2 -7.90 -24.93 1.85
CA ALA A 2 -7.11 -23.84 1.25
C ALA A 2 -7.82 -22.50 1.51
N LYS A 3 -7.13 -21.53 2.12
CA LYS A 3 -7.66 -20.17 2.32
C LYS A 3 -8.01 -19.60 0.94
N LEU A 4 -9.29 -19.33 0.71
CA LEU A 4 -9.78 -18.59 -0.46
C LEU A 4 -9.08 -17.22 -0.48
N TYR A 5 -8.55 -16.83 -1.64
CA TYR A 5 -7.97 -15.50 -1.82
C TYR A 5 -9.06 -14.45 -1.55
N ARG A 6 -8.82 -13.56 -0.58
CA ARG A 6 -9.65 -12.37 -0.36
C ARG A 6 -8.91 -11.16 -0.89
N GLN A 7 -9.56 -10.43 -1.78
CA GLN A 7 -9.06 -9.15 -2.25
C GLN A 7 -8.84 -8.21 -1.04
N HIS A 8 -7.69 -7.56 -1.00
CA HIS A 8 -7.38 -6.58 0.02
C HIS A 8 -7.95 -5.22 -0.40
N HIS A 9 -8.61 -4.54 0.53
CA HIS A 9 -9.13 -3.18 0.37
C HIS A 9 -8.38 -2.22 1.30
N PRO A 10 -7.15 -1.81 0.93
CA PRO A 10 -6.31 -0.97 1.77
C PRO A 10 -6.98 0.34 2.15
N GLU A 11 -7.83 0.90 1.28
CA GLU A 11 -8.63 2.11 1.48
C GLU A 11 -9.55 2.06 2.70
N HIS A 12 -9.93 0.85 3.14
CA HIS A 12 -10.74 0.65 4.34
C HIS A 12 -9.90 0.61 5.63
N THR A 13 -8.57 0.53 5.54
CA THR A 13 -7.70 0.49 6.71
C THR A 13 -7.47 1.89 7.28
N VAL A 14 -7.41 2.01 8.60
CA VAL A 14 -7.10 3.28 9.27
C VAL A 14 -5.74 3.82 8.83
N PHE A 15 -4.74 2.94 8.72
CA PHE A 15 -3.39 3.32 8.31
C PHE A 15 -3.35 3.96 6.93
N TYR A 16 -4.07 3.39 5.95
CA TYR A 16 -4.21 3.98 4.62
C TYR A 16 -4.86 5.36 4.68
N ARG A 17 -6.01 5.46 5.37
CA ARG A 17 -6.78 6.71 5.42
C ARG A 17 -5.97 7.86 6.04
N VAL A 18 -5.16 7.58 7.08
CA VAL A 18 -4.30 8.60 7.69
C VAL A 18 -3.31 9.16 6.66
N PHE A 19 -2.59 8.30 5.94
CA PHE A 19 -1.67 8.78 4.90
C PHE A 19 -2.41 9.47 3.75
N PHE A 20 -3.49 8.86 3.26
CA PHE A 20 -4.25 9.38 2.14
C PHE A 20 -4.77 10.81 2.38
N TYR A 21 -5.29 11.09 3.58
CA TYR A 21 -5.85 12.41 3.89
C TYR A 21 -4.83 13.44 4.37
N TYR A 22 -3.78 13.03 5.10
CA TYR A 22 -2.93 13.98 5.84
C TYR A 22 -1.49 14.07 5.32
N PHE A 23 -1.00 13.10 4.52
CA PHE A 23 0.41 13.06 4.17
C PHE A 23 0.86 14.25 3.32
N GLU A 24 0.06 14.67 2.35
CA GLU A 24 0.31 15.85 1.53
C GLU A 24 0.45 17.13 2.38
N ARG A 25 -0.42 17.28 3.38
CA ARG A 25 -0.34 18.40 4.31
C ARG A 25 0.91 18.31 5.19
N PHE A 26 1.23 17.12 5.67
CA PHE A 26 2.44 16.86 6.44
C PHE A 26 3.70 17.26 5.65
N LEU A 27 3.82 16.87 4.39
CA LEU A 27 4.96 17.23 3.53
C LEU A 27 5.12 18.75 3.41
N ARG A 28 4.02 19.48 3.15
CA ARG A 28 4.04 20.94 3.01
C ARG A 28 4.45 21.66 4.29
N GLU A 29 4.06 21.13 5.45
CA GLU A 29 4.30 21.77 6.74
C GLU A 29 5.60 21.29 7.41
N TYR A 30 6.27 20.26 6.87
CA TYR A 30 7.37 19.58 7.56
C TYR A 30 8.57 20.48 7.83
N GLU A 31 9.05 21.16 6.79
CA GLU A 31 10.23 22.03 6.87
C GLU A 31 10.03 23.12 7.95
N ALA A 32 8.87 23.78 7.94
CA ALA A 32 8.57 24.86 8.86
C ALA A 32 8.37 24.41 10.32
N ARG A 33 7.81 23.20 10.53
CA ARG A 33 7.35 22.76 11.86
C ARG A 33 8.27 21.74 12.53
N PHE A 34 8.94 20.89 11.76
CA PHE A 34 9.57 19.67 12.27
C PHE A 34 11.05 19.56 11.91
N GLU A 35 11.53 20.16 10.81
CA GLU A 35 12.92 19.97 10.37
C GLU A 35 13.96 20.40 11.41
N LYS A 36 13.68 21.45 12.18
CA LYS A 36 14.57 21.92 13.26
C LYS A 36 14.80 20.85 14.34
N GLU A 37 13.80 20.02 14.62
CA GLU A 37 13.84 19.01 15.68
C GLU A 37 14.19 17.61 15.13
N TYR A 38 13.68 17.28 13.95
CA TYR A 38 13.72 15.94 13.36
C TYR A 38 14.60 15.82 12.12
N VAL A 39 15.37 16.87 11.78
CA VAL A 39 16.19 17.01 10.57
C VAL A 39 15.38 16.90 9.27
N PHE A 40 16.05 17.10 8.13
CA PHE A 40 15.42 17.09 6.81
C PHE A 40 14.67 15.78 6.52
N LEU A 41 13.52 15.88 5.86
CA LEU A 41 12.74 14.72 5.46
C LEU A 41 13.41 14.01 4.28
N ARG A 42 13.82 12.75 4.50
CA ARG A 42 14.44 11.95 3.43
C ARG A 42 13.41 11.60 2.36
N ARG A 43 13.78 11.78 1.08
CA ARG A 43 12.97 11.44 -0.10
C ARG A 43 12.38 10.01 -0.06
N VAL A 44 13.12 9.05 0.48
CA VAL A 44 12.67 7.65 0.63
C VAL A 44 11.35 7.54 1.41
N ILE A 45 11.07 8.45 2.33
CA ILE A 45 9.83 8.43 3.14
C ILE A 45 8.63 8.69 2.23
N GLN A 46 8.70 9.73 1.39
CA GLN A 46 7.66 10.03 0.42
C GLN A 46 7.48 8.89 -0.59
N GLU A 47 8.56 8.37 -1.16
CA GLU A 47 8.49 7.26 -2.12
C GLU A 47 7.85 6.00 -1.53
N VAL A 48 8.12 5.69 -0.26
CA VAL A 48 7.54 4.55 0.46
C VAL A 48 6.05 4.74 0.68
N VAL A 49 5.61 5.93 1.09
CA VAL A 49 4.20 6.24 1.33
C VAL A 49 3.41 6.23 0.03
N GLU A 50 3.92 6.85 -1.04
CA GLU A 50 3.29 6.83 -2.36
C GLU A 50 3.13 5.40 -2.91
N ARG A 51 4.18 4.57 -2.81
CA ARG A 51 4.10 3.16 -3.18
C ARG A 51 3.06 2.41 -2.34
N TYR A 52 2.97 2.72 -1.05
CA TYR A 52 1.97 2.12 -0.16
C TYR A 52 0.55 2.53 -0.54
N LEU A 53 0.29 3.80 -0.84
CA LEU A 53 -1.04 4.29 -1.26
C LEU A 53 -1.49 3.68 -2.60
N ASN A 54 -0.55 3.25 -3.44
CA ASN A 54 -0.80 2.53 -4.69
C ASN A 54 -0.86 1.00 -4.51
N CYS A 55 -0.48 0.47 -3.35
CA CYS A 55 -0.46 -0.97 -3.10
C CYS A 55 -1.88 -1.53 -3.12
N GLY A 56 -2.13 -2.57 -3.92
CA GLY A 56 -3.45 -3.21 -3.96
C GLY A 56 -4.53 -2.40 -4.70
N ASN A 57 -4.18 -1.25 -5.29
CA ASN A 57 -5.12 -0.46 -6.08
C ASN A 57 -5.27 -1.08 -7.48
N PRO A 58 -6.48 -1.52 -7.90
CA PRO A 58 -6.70 -2.09 -9.23
C PRO A 58 -6.41 -1.10 -10.37
N MET A 59 -6.51 0.21 -10.12
CA MET A 59 -6.16 1.25 -11.11
C MET A 59 -4.65 1.32 -11.37
N CYS A 60 -3.83 0.81 -10.45
CA CYS A 60 -2.37 0.70 -10.61
C CYS A 60 -1.95 -0.61 -11.30
N GLY A 61 -2.92 -1.43 -11.73
CA GLY A 61 -2.69 -2.68 -12.44
C GLY A 61 -2.91 -3.93 -11.58
N PHE A 62 -3.17 -5.03 -12.28
CA PHE A 62 -3.45 -6.33 -11.71
C PHE A 62 -3.06 -7.45 -12.68
N ALA A 63 -2.83 -8.64 -12.14
CA ALA A 63 -2.75 -9.86 -12.93
C ALA A 63 -4.12 -10.56 -12.93
N ARG A 64 -4.60 -10.98 -14.10
CA ARG A 64 -5.75 -11.88 -14.22
C ARG A 64 -5.22 -13.31 -14.32
N ILE A 65 -5.56 -14.13 -13.34
CA ILE A 65 -5.10 -15.52 -13.21
C ILE A 65 -6.30 -16.42 -13.47
N ARG A 66 -6.14 -17.39 -14.37
CA ARG A 66 -7.17 -18.38 -14.69
C ARG A 66 -6.65 -19.78 -14.39
N CYS A 67 -7.45 -20.58 -13.68
CA CYS A 67 -7.15 -22.00 -13.50
C CYS A 67 -7.43 -22.76 -14.81
N PRO A 68 -6.47 -23.55 -15.34
CA PRO A 68 -6.69 -24.30 -16.58
C PRO A 68 -7.69 -25.44 -16.40
N ASP A 69 -7.81 -26.02 -15.20
CA ASP A 69 -8.65 -27.19 -14.94
C ASP A 69 -10.12 -26.84 -14.71
N CYS A 70 -10.41 -25.84 -13.88
CA CYS A 70 -11.78 -25.44 -13.54
C CYS A 70 -12.26 -24.14 -14.19
N GLY A 71 -11.37 -23.41 -14.88
CA GLY A 71 -11.69 -22.17 -15.56
C GLY A 71 -11.89 -20.94 -14.66
N GLU A 72 -11.84 -21.11 -13.32
CA GLU A 72 -11.99 -20.03 -12.33
C GLU A 72 -10.99 -18.90 -12.57
N GLU A 73 -11.47 -17.66 -12.53
CA GLU A 73 -10.68 -16.46 -12.74
C GLU A 73 -10.56 -15.61 -11.48
N ARG A 74 -9.37 -15.05 -11.23
CA ARG A 74 -9.10 -14.15 -10.11
C ARG A 74 -8.28 -12.96 -10.56
N LEU A 75 -8.59 -11.80 -9.99
CA LEU A 75 -7.77 -10.60 -10.12
C LEU A 75 -6.83 -10.51 -8.93
N LEU A 76 -5.53 -10.43 -9.21
CA LEU A 76 -4.48 -10.25 -8.22
C LEU A 76 -3.87 -8.86 -8.40
N MET A 77 -4.18 -7.95 -7.47
CA MET A 77 -3.61 -6.61 -7.47
C MET A 77 -2.11 -6.64 -7.14
N PHE A 78 -1.36 -5.71 -7.71
CA PHE A 78 0.07 -5.62 -7.45
C PHE A 78 0.36 -5.12 -6.02
N SER A 79 1.40 -5.70 -5.41
CA SER A 79 1.89 -5.30 -4.09
C SER A 79 3.03 -4.30 -4.22
N CYS A 80 3.11 -3.31 -3.35
CA CYS A 80 4.19 -2.32 -3.30
C CYS A 80 5.58 -2.89 -2.96
N LYS A 81 5.65 -4.11 -2.40
CA LYS A 81 6.89 -4.78 -1.94
C LYS A 81 7.71 -3.98 -0.91
N THR A 82 7.12 -2.98 -0.26
CA THR A 82 7.79 -2.18 0.76
C THR A 82 7.94 -2.97 2.06
N ARG A 83 9.18 -3.17 2.51
CA ARG A 83 9.49 -3.97 3.71
C ARG A 83 9.10 -3.22 4.99
N GLY A 84 8.43 -3.89 5.92
CA GLY A 84 8.12 -3.35 7.26
C GLY A 84 7.03 -2.27 7.31
N PHE A 85 6.71 -1.65 6.18
CA PHE A 85 5.73 -0.55 6.10
C PHE A 85 4.34 -1.03 5.67
N CYS A 86 4.28 -1.98 4.73
CA CYS A 86 3.01 -2.50 4.23
C CYS A 86 2.59 -3.76 4.99
N HIS A 87 1.48 -3.66 5.73
CA HIS A 87 0.87 -4.78 6.43
C HIS A 87 0.04 -5.71 5.53
N ALA A 88 -0.10 -5.39 4.24
CA ALA A 88 -0.84 -6.21 3.28
C ALA A 88 -0.09 -7.49 2.84
N LYS A 89 1.02 -7.84 3.50
CA LYS A 89 1.66 -9.15 3.27
C LYS A 89 0.64 -10.24 3.50
N ARG A 90 0.62 -11.26 2.61
CA ARG A 90 0.00 -12.54 2.93
C ARG A 90 0.57 -12.98 4.27
N ARG A 91 -0.29 -13.21 5.25
CA ARG A 91 0.06 -14.07 6.38
C ARG A 91 0.29 -15.46 5.78
N GLU A 92 1.55 -15.78 5.55
CA GLU A 92 2.01 -17.16 5.36
C GLU A 92 1.92 -17.82 6.74
N GLU A 93 0.72 -18.30 7.05
CA GLU A 93 0.44 -19.30 8.10
C GLU A 93 -0.15 -20.52 7.40
#